data_AF-A0A450ZRY5-F1
#
_entry.id   AF-A0A450ZRY5-F1
#
_cell.length_a   1.000
_cell.length_b   1.000
_cell.length_c   1.000
_cell.angle_alpha   90.00
_cell.angle_beta   90.00
_cell.angle_gamma   90.00
#
_symmetry.space_group_name_H-M   'P 1'
#
loop_
_entity.id
_entity.type
_entity.pdbx_description
1 polymer ?
#
loop_
_entity_poly.entity_id
_entity_poly.type
_entity_poly.pdbx_seq_one_letter_code
_entity_poly.pdbx_strand_id
1 'polypeptide(L)'
;MASENHTLAIETGHLSPCIPVDSMKGPSKNLILCSDGTGNRGGVTPDTNVWRLFQSIDHRGHQEENSNIPEQITFYSDGVGTEELKWLKYFGGAFGWGLSRNIREMYTFLVKNYQPGDKIFLFSFSRGAFTVRSLAGIIARCGIIKEPWKIEEQWKIKGCEDLTEYVKHTYYAYKYAHFRKQDNPTDKELEKCGIEYRTGWRVETHYDEIGRDQKNAAHVPIHFIGVWDTVDAVGMPVDELRDALAWSIQTVAWCSDWALRKLPVLKFSGHTLQSQVRNACHALAIDDERQTFHPVLWRHAPTNPDMGNITNQRVEQVWFCGMHSNIGGGYAKDQLAHVPLNWMLDRAKKCGLGIIKDSWKGFRSQADSHGRMYDSRSGLAIYYRYHPRNIAKLWEKVKNDPSEHPVLVHESVLERIARTTQEYAPVSLPTDFQIVTCDDQEKPKSLEDWISQTPNFKPAPKWKEERKQGLQEAWQAICNGRLLYFFFIAVTLLFALVLSRLDSGGPGASGDQCLVINWLNIGVQKFAPDLVAEYIDALFLHPVWLGFFVGVLAIIFRLRAWFRWRVRFHAQQAWCAVRPVYLQRPPTKTKIIMELAWTITVVISVLMLCYWFSPWI
;
A
#
# COMPACT_ATOMS: atom_id res chain seq x y z
N MET A 1 78.97 -24.37 -27.37
CA MET A 1 77.68 -25.07 -27.22
C MET A 1 77.00 -24.53 -25.97
N ALA A 2 75.73 -24.08 -26.11
CA ALA A 2 74.73 -23.68 -25.09
C ALA A 2 75.05 -22.45 -24.20
N SER A 3 74.44 -21.26 -24.39
CA SER A 3 73.04 -20.77 -24.19
C SER A 3 72.75 -20.29 -22.75
N GLU A 4 72.78 -18.98 -22.50
CA GLU A 4 71.64 -18.04 -22.31
C GLU A 4 70.98 -18.06 -20.91
N ASN A 5 70.98 -16.90 -20.22
CA ASN A 5 69.77 -16.16 -19.82
C ASN A 5 70.10 -14.92 -18.94
N HIS A 6 69.81 -13.73 -19.48
CA HIS A 6 69.74 -12.47 -18.74
C HIS A 6 68.27 -12.17 -18.40
N THR A 7 67.97 -11.88 -17.14
CA THR A 7 66.64 -11.44 -16.69
C THR A 7 66.70 -9.97 -16.26
N LEU A 8 65.93 -9.12 -16.93
CA LEU A 8 65.70 -7.71 -16.61
C LEU A 8 64.73 -7.58 -15.43
N ALA A 9 65.14 -6.87 -14.38
CA ALA A 9 64.27 -6.46 -13.27
C ALA A 9 63.60 -5.12 -13.58
N ILE A 10 62.28 -5.06 -13.46
CA ILE A 10 61.46 -3.86 -13.67
C ILE A 10 61.34 -3.11 -12.34
N GLU A 11 61.78 -1.84 -12.34
CA GLU A 11 61.61 -0.89 -11.23
C GLU A 11 60.12 -0.60 -10.98
N THR A 12 59.70 -0.73 -9.72
CA THR A 12 58.35 -0.38 -9.27
C THR A 12 58.35 1.07 -8.77
N GLY A 13 57.72 1.96 -9.53
CA GLY A 13 57.51 3.35 -9.14
C GLY A 13 56.64 3.47 -7.89
N HIS A 14 57.09 4.28 -6.93
CA HIS A 14 56.35 4.63 -5.73
C HIS A 14 55.00 5.28 -6.05
N LEU A 15 53.92 4.57 -5.74
CA LEU A 15 52.58 5.14 -5.61
C LEU A 15 52.55 6.03 -4.35
N SER A 16 52.23 7.31 -4.53
CA SER A 16 51.93 8.22 -3.42
C SER A 16 50.84 7.62 -2.51
N PRO A 17 50.98 7.70 -1.18
CA PRO A 17 50.02 7.11 -0.26
C PRO A 17 48.66 7.80 -0.36
N CYS A 18 47.61 6.99 -0.46
CA CYS A 18 46.21 7.42 -0.41
C CYS A 18 45.96 8.30 0.81
N ILE A 19 45.44 9.51 0.59
CA ILE A 19 44.96 10.39 1.65
C ILE A 19 43.84 9.67 2.42
N PRO A 20 43.89 9.57 3.77
CA PRO A 20 42.81 9.00 4.56
C PRO A 20 41.50 9.76 4.31
N VAL A 21 40.41 9.01 4.10
CA VAL A 21 39.04 9.52 3.83
C VAL A 21 38.50 10.42 4.97
N ASP A 22 39.19 10.49 6.11
CA ASP A 22 38.82 11.30 7.26
C ASP A 22 39.08 12.82 7.10
N SER A 23 39.88 13.25 6.12
CA SER A 23 40.27 14.66 5.99
C SER A 23 39.30 15.57 5.20
N MET A 24 38.12 15.08 4.82
CA MET A 24 37.08 15.86 4.09
C MET A 24 35.69 15.85 4.78
N LYS A 25 35.62 15.68 6.10
CA LYS A 25 34.35 15.64 6.82
C LYS A 25 33.87 17.03 7.22
N GLY A 26 32.98 17.61 6.40
CA GLY A 26 31.97 18.52 6.95
C GLY A 26 31.12 17.82 8.01
N PRO A 27 30.36 18.55 8.85
CA PRO A 27 29.46 17.92 9.82
C PRO A 27 28.45 17.00 9.10
N SER A 28 28.31 15.76 9.58
CA SER A 28 27.32 14.79 9.08
C SER A 28 25.91 15.36 9.24
N LYS A 29 25.05 15.17 8.24
CA LYS A 29 23.65 15.65 8.23
C LYS A 29 22.64 14.52 8.09
N ASN A 30 21.40 14.79 8.46
CA ASN A 30 20.26 13.92 8.17
C ASN A 30 19.60 14.37 6.86
N LEU A 31 19.40 13.44 5.93
CA LEU A 31 18.60 13.62 4.72
C LEU A 31 17.25 12.92 4.89
N ILE A 32 16.16 13.68 4.96
CA ILE A 32 14.81 13.18 5.21
C ILE A 32 14.01 13.27 3.92
N LEU A 33 13.65 12.14 3.33
CA LEU A 33 12.87 12.09 2.10
C LEU A 33 11.48 11.53 2.37
N CYS A 34 10.46 12.29 2.01
CA CYS A 34 9.06 11.98 2.22
C CYS A 34 8.34 11.77 0.89
N SER A 35 7.59 10.67 0.73
CA SER A 35 6.75 10.42 -0.46
C SER A 35 5.33 10.05 -0.08
N ASP A 36 4.37 10.84 -0.51
CA ASP A 36 2.98 10.69 -0.07
C ASP A 36 2.17 9.63 -0.85
N GLY A 37 1.01 9.29 -0.31
CA GLY A 37 0.02 8.41 -0.90
C GLY A 37 -0.64 8.99 -2.14
N THR A 38 -1.21 8.14 -2.97
CA THR A 38 -1.77 8.55 -4.26
C THR A 38 -2.91 9.53 -4.17
N GLY A 39 -2.83 10.57 -4.99
CA GLY A 39 -3.80 11.65 -5.00
C GLY A 39 -3.65 12.62 -3.83
N ASN A 40 -2.73 12.38 -2.88
CA ASN A 40 -2.44 13.28 -1.78
C ASN A 40 -1.41 14.34 -2.21
N ARG A 41 -1.72 15.60 -1.92
CA ARG A 41 -0.85 16.76 -2.13
C ARG A 41 -0.67 17.51 -0.81
N GLY A 42 0.58 17.75 -0.43
CA GLY A 42 0.91 18.45 0.81
C GLY A 42 0.27 19.84 0.85
N GLY A 43 -0.44 20.16 1.93
CA GLY A 43 -1.10 21.47 2.12
C GLY A 43 -2.28 21.76 1.19
N VAL A 44 -2.70 20.81 0.34
CA VAL A 44 -3.84 20.98 -0.60
C VAL A 44 -4.95 19.97 -0.31
N THR A 45 -4.58 18.71 -0.11
CA THR A 45 -5.53 17.67 0.32
C THR A 45 -5.53 17.55 1.85
N PRO A 46 -6.54 16.91 2.46
CA PRO A 46 -6.47 16.59 3.89
C PRO A 46 -5.14 15.92 4.24
N ASP A 47 -4.57 16.35 5.36
CA ASP A 47 -3.19 16.02 5.70
C ASP A 47 -3.00 14.51 5.89
N THR A 48 -1.90 14.01 5.34
CA THR A 48 -1.38 12.67 5.61
C THR A 48 -0.37 12.72 6.74
N ASN A 49 -0.08 11.56 7.32
CA ASN A 49 0.99 11.42 8.31
C ASN A 49 2.37 11.72 7.73
N VAL A 50 2.56 11.53 6.41
CA VAL A 50 3.78 11.92 5.70
C VAL A 50 3.94 13.44 5.71
N TRP A 51 2.87 14.17 5.36
CA TRP A 51 2.87 15.63 5.38
C TRP A 51 3.06 16.18 6.80
N ARG A 52 2.34 15.63 7.79
CA ARG A 52 2.49 16.02 9.20
C ARG A 52 3.91 15.81 9.70
N LEU A 53 4.52 14.67 9.40
CA LEU A 53 5.90 14.39 9.76
C LEU A 53 6.83 15.41 9.10
N PHE A 54 6.69 15.63 7.80
CA PHE A 54 7.52 16.59 7.04
C PHE A 54 7.46 18.00 7.65
N GLN A 55 6.26 18.49 7.99
CA GLN A 55 6.06 19.80 8.63
C GLN A 55 6.61 19.88 10.06
N SER A 56 6.84 18.74 10.71
CA SER A 56 7.30 18.66 12.10
C SER A 56 8.81 18.50 12.25
N ILE A 57 9.57 18.41 11.16
CA ILE A 57 11.03 18.22 11.22
C ILE A 57 11.72 19.47 11.77
N ASP A 58 12.60 19.30 12.76
CA ASP A 58 13.45 20.38 13.26
C ASP A 58 14.69 20.53 12.37
N HIS A 59 14.64 21.43 11.39
CA HIS A 59 15.73 21.62 10.44
C HIS A 59 17.09 21.97 11.04
N ARG A 60 17.10 22.61 12.22
CA ARG A 60 18.32 23.18 12.79
C ARG A 60 18.73 22.57 14.14
N GLY A 61 17.96 21.62 14.67
CA GLY A 61 18.22 21.00 15.97
C GLY A 61 18.19 22.00 17.14
N HIS A 62 17.53 23.15 16.97
CA HIS A 62 17.63 24.29 17.89
C HIS A 62 16.59 24.28 19.02
N GLN A 63 15.66 23.31 19.05
CA GLN A 63 14.55 23.34 20.01
C GLN A 63 14.74 22.48 21.26
N GLU A 64 15.75 21.62 21.30
CA GLU A 64 16.12 20.88 22.52
C GLU A 64 17.55 21.28 22.93
N GLU A 65 17.66 22.03 24.04
CA GLU A 65 18.95 22.26 24.71
C GLU A 65 19.66 20.90 24.90
N ASN A 66 20.90 20.79 24.40
CA ASN A 66 21.71 19.56 24.38
C ASN A 66 21.30 18.44 23.41
N SER A 67 20.38 18.68 22.46
CA SER A 67 20.16 17.71 21.38
C SER A 67 21.33 17.75 20.39
N ASN A 68 22.16 16.70 20.37
CA ASN A 68 23.28 16.55 19.42
C ASN A 68 22.76 16.14 18.02
N ILE A 69 21.65 16.72 17.60
CA ILE A 69 20.97 16.39 16.34
C ILE A 69 21.64 17.20 15.23
N PRO A 70 22.12 16.55 14.16
CA PRO A 70 22.74 17.26 13.06
C PRO A 70 21.71 18.03 12.23
N GLU A 71 22.18 18.91 11.34
CA GLU A 71 21.34 19.59 10.35
C GLU A 71 20.45 18.59 9.59
N GLN A 72 19.19 18.97 9.37
CA GLN A 72 18.19 18.11 8.74
C GLN A 72 17.66 18.72 7.44
N ILE A 73 18.09 18.15 6.31
CA ILE A 73 17.65 18.57 4.98
C ILE A 73 16.51 17.67 4.51
N THR A 74 15.38 18.26 4.15
CA THR A 74 14.18 17.53 3.80
C THR A 74 13.83 17.63 2.31
N PHE A 75 13.22 16.58 1.78
CA PHE A 75 12.58 16.58 0.46
C PHE A 75 11.18 15.98 0.58
N TYR A 76 10.19 16.62 -0.04
CA TYR A 76 8.81 16.12 -0.09
C TYR A 76 8.38 15.88 -1.53
N SER A 77 7.81 14.70 -1.77
CA SER A 77 7.24 14.30 -3.04
C SER A 77 5.74 14.05 -2.87
N ASP A 78 4.94 14.78 -3.63
CA ASP A 78 3.50 14.55 -3.73
C ASP A 78 3.19 13.12 -4.20
N GLY A 79 2.00 12.66 -3.86
CA GLY A 79 1.47 11.38 -4.31
C GLY A 79 1.45 11.23 -5.82
N VAL A 80 1.61 10.00 -6.30
CA VAL A 80 1.37 9.69 -7.72
C VAL A 80 -0.07 10.06 -8.12
N GLY A 81 -0.27 10.48 -9.38
CA GLY A 81 -1.60 10.81 -9.91
C GLY A 81 -2.19 12.15 -9.43
N THR A 82 -1.37 13.04 -8.86
CA THR A 82 -1.77 14.39 -8.44
C THR A 82 -1.74 15.43 -9.58
N GLU A 83 -1.21 15.06 -10.74
CA GLU A 83 -1.13 15.87 -11.96
C GLU A 83 -2.53 16.25 -12.51
N GLU A 84 -2.60 17.34 -13.29
CA GLU A 84 -3.86 18.02 -13.68
C GLU A 84 -4.79 17.23 -14.63
N LEU A 85 -4.34 16.08 -15.15
CA LEU A 85 -5.11 15.25 -16.07
C LEU A 85 -6.19 14.43 -15.33
N LYS A 86 -7.34 15.06 -15.10
CA LYS A 86 -8.46 14.57 -14.26
C LYS A 86 -9.07 13.22 -14.70
N TRP A 87 -9.06 12.87 -15.98
CA TRP A 87 -9.71 11.64 -16.48
C TRP A 87 -8.81 10.39 -16.41
N LEU A 88 -7.49 10.57 -16.46
CA LEU A 88 -6.48 9.53 -16.20
C LEU A 88 -6.42 9.12 -14.71
N LYS A 89 -7.03 9.90 -13.80
CA LYS A 89 -7.16 9.56 -12.37
C LYS A 89 -8.07 8.36 -12.10
N TYR A 90 -8.98 8.02 -13.01
CA TYR A 90 -9.97 6.95 -12.77
C TYR A 90 -9.57 5.60 -13.40
N PHE A 91 -8.72 5.60 -14.42
CA PHE A 91 -8.32 4.38 -15.14
C PHE A 91 -6.80 4.34 -15.42
N GLY A 92 -6.04 3.81 -14.46
CA GLY A 92 -4.85 2.97 -14.66
C GLY A 92 -3.56 3.55 -15.27
N GLY A 93 -3.63 4.52 -16.20
CA GLY A 93 -2.50 4.90 -17.06
C GLY A 93 -1.46 5.81 -16.41
N ALA A 94 -1.88 6.84 -15.67
CA ALA A 94 -0.94 7.82 -15.08
C ALA A 94 -0.19 7.30 -13.84
N PHE A 95 -0.68 6.23 -13.20
CA PHE A 95 -0.18 5.79 -11.89
C PHE A 95 1.26 5.26 -11.92
N GLY A 96 1.60 4.44 -12.91
CA GLY A 96 2.95 3.87 -13.03
C GLY A 96 4.01 4.85 -13.56
N TRP A 97 3.59 5.80 -14.41
CA TRP A 97 4.47 6.83 -14.94
C TRP A 97 4.84 7.86 -13.87
N GLY A 98 3.87 8.32 -13.07
CA GLY A 98 4.13 9.22 -11.93
C GLY A 98 5.06 8.59 -10.89
N LEU A 99 4.94 7.29 -10.63
CA LEU A 99 5.83 6.57 -9.73
C LEU A 99 7.30 6.64 -10.18
N SER A 100 7.54 6.39 -11.48
CA SER A 100 8.90 6.45 -12.06
C SER A 100 9.49 7.87 -12.02
N ARG A 101 8.65 8.91 -12.04
CA ARG A 101 9.07 10.30 -11.88
C ARG A 101 9.49 10.57 -10.42
N ASN A 102 8.63 10.26 -9.45
CA ASN A 102 8.88 10.48 -8.04
C ASN A 102 10.17 9.77 -7.57
N ILE A 103 10.38 8.51 -7.96
CA ILE A 103 11.60 7.76 -7.62
C ILE A 103 12.85 8.48 -8.14
N ARG A 104 12.83 8.94 -9.39
CA ARG A 104 13.97 9.64 -10.01
C ARG A 104 14.24 10.98 -9.33
N GLU A 105 13.21 11.77 -9.03
CA GLU A 105 13.35 13.05 -8.33
C GLU A 105 13.96 12.89 -6.94
N MET A 106 13.49 11.90 -6.17
CA MET A 106 14.07 11.57 -4.86
C MET A 106 15.53 11.11 -4.98
N TYR A 107 15.86 10.30 -5.97
CA TYR A 107 17.25 9.89 -6.22
C TYR A 107 18.12 11.07 -6.68
N THR A 108 17.60 11.98 -7.52
CA THR A 108 18.29 13.23 -7.89
C THR A 108 18.58 14.08 -6.67
N PHE A 109 17.63 14.19 -5.72
CA PHE A 109 17.86 14.90 -4.47
C PHE A 109 19.00 14.26 -3.67
N LEU A 110 19.04 12.93 -3.55
CA LEU A 110 20.13 12.23 -2.87
C LEU A 110 21.47 12.47 -3.56
N VAL A 111 21.53 12.33 -4.89
CA VAL A 111 22.76 12.59 -5.66
C VAL A 111 23.28 14.00 -5.42
N LYS A 112 22.40 15.00 -5.33
CA LYS A 112 22.81 16.40 -5.14
C LYS A 112 23.26 16.75 -3.71
N ASN A 113 22.78 16.04 -2.70
CA ASN A 113 22.92 16.46 -1.30
C ASN A 113 23.72 15.50 -0.42
N TYR A 114 23.80 14.22 -0.79
CA TYR A 114 24.46 13.19 0.02
C TYR A 114 25.98 13.34 0.02
N GLN A 115 26.55 13.29 1.22
CA GLN A 115 27.98 13.16 1.45
C GLN A 115 28.23 11.91 2.31
N PRO A 116 29.40 11.24 2.15
CA PRO A 116 29.75 10.10 2.98
C PRO A 116 29.66 10.44 4.47
N GLY A 117 28.85 9.67 5.20
CA GLY A 117 28.59 9.88 6.63
C GLY A 117 27.22 10.48 6.95
N ASP A 118 26.48 10.97 5.95
CA ASP A 118 25.10 11.41 6.14
C ASP A 118 24.16 10.25 6.46
N LYS A 119 23.09 10.54 7.20
CA LYS A 119 22.05 9.56 7.54
C LYS A 119 20.82 9.79 6.65
N ILE A 120 20.40 8.74 5.94
CA ILE A 120 19.20 8.78 5.09
C ILE A 120 17.99 8.26 5.86
N PHE A 121 16.95 9.08 5.96
CA PHE A 121 15.64 8.73 6.51
C PHE A 121 14.59 8.78 5.41
N LEU A 122 13.84 7.70 5.24
CA LEU A 122 12.79 7.61 4.22
C LEU A 122 11.42 7.45 4.89
N PHE A 123 10.46 8.29 4.55
CA PHE A 123 9.09 8.23 5.07
C PHE A 123 8.06 8.21 3.96
N SER A 124 7.00 7.43 4.11
CA SER A 124 5.99 7.35 3.06
C SER A 124 4.68 6.65 3.44
N PHE A 125 3.64 6.89 2.65
CA PHE A 125 2.33 6.27 2.81
C PHE A 125 1.87 5.59 1.52
N SER A 126 1.22 4.44 1.62
CA SER A 126 0.49 3.79 0.52
C SER A 126 1.41 3.45 -0.66
N ARG A 127 1.12 3.96 -1.87
CA ARG A 127 1.98 3.85 -3.05
C ARG A 127 3.25 4.71 -2.95
N GLY A 128 3.27 5.75 -2.11
CA GLY A 128 4.52 6.42 -1.74
C GLY A 128 5.51 5.45 -1.07
N ALA A 129 5.00 4.45 -0.34
CA ALA A 129 5.83 3.39 0.23
C ALA A 129 6.41 2.44 -0.82
N PHE A 130 5.73 2.29 -1.96
CA PHE A 130 6.34 1.69 -3.15
C PHE A 130 7.52 2.53 -3.62
N THR A 131 7.34 3.84 -3.77
CA THR A 131 8.39 4.79 -4.20
C THR A 131 9.66 4.67 -3.35
N VAL A 132 9.56 4.79 -2.02
CA VAL A 132 10.76 4.76 -1.16
C VAL A 132 11.38 3.38 -1.04
N ARG A 133 10.60 2.29 -1.12
CA ARG A 133 11.16 0.93 -1.12
C ARG A 133 11.89 0.63 -2.42
N SER A 134 11.40 1.13 -3.55
CA SER A 134 12.12 1.08 -4.82
C SER A 134 13.37 1.96 -4.80
N LEU A 135 13.30 3.17 -4.22
CA LEU A 135 14.47 4.03 -4.01
C LEU A 135 15.53 3.32 -3.17
N ALA A 136 15.15 2.66 -2.08
CA ALA A 136 16.05 1.85 -1.27
C ALA A 136 16.68 0.71 -2.10
N GLY A 137 15.93 0.11 -3.02
CA GLY A 137 16.44 -0.87 -3.98
C GLY A 137 17.46 -0.29 -4.97
N ILE A 138 17.25 0.95 -5.42
CA ILE A 138 18.19 1.67 -6.29
C ILE A 138 19.48 1.96 -5.53
N ILE A 139 19.39 2.55 -4.34
CA ILE A 139 20.56 2.82 -3.48
C ILE A 139 21.30 1.51 -3.21
N ALA A 140 20.56 0.45 -2.91
CA ALA A 140 21.14 -0.85 -2.59
C ALA A 140 21.93 -1.48 -3.72
N ARG A 141 21.46 -1.28 -4.96
CA ARG A 141 22.06 -1.86 -6.16
C ARG A 141 23.13 -0.97 -6.78
N CYS A 142 22.85 0.33 -6.87
CA CYS A 142 23.60 1.28 -7.67
C CYS A 142 24.40 2.28 -6.82
N GLY A 143 24.17 2.35 -5.51
CA GLY A 143 24.81 3.32 -4.63
C GLY A 143 24.31 4.75 -4.82
N ILE A 144 25.13 5.71 -4.40
CA ILE A 144 24.99 7.14 -4.69
C ILE A 144 26.38 7.64 -5.10
N ILE A 145 26.47 8.41 -6.18
CA ILE A 145 27.74 8.99 -6.64
C ILE A 145 28.28 10.00 -5.60
N LYS A 146 29.58 9.92 -5.31
CA LYS A 146 30.22 10.68 -4.22
C LYS A 146 30.52 12.14 -4.56
N GLU A 147 30.77 12.45 -5.84
CA GLU A 147 31.22 13.77 -6.28
C GLU A 147 30.51 14.18 -7.58
N PRO A 148 29.18 14.42 -7.55
CA PRO A 148 28.39 14.70 -8.75
C PRO A 148 28.85 15.93 -9.53
N TRP A 149 29.58 16.86 -8.88
CA TRP A 149 30.14 18.09 -9.47
C TRP A 149 31.50 17.91 -10.17
N LYS A 150 32.17 16.76 -10.07
CA LYS A 150 33.35 16.45 -10.90
C LYS A 150 32.91 15.92 -12.28
N ILE A 151 32.21 16.80 -13.00
CA ILE A 151 31.26 16.52 -14.09
C ILE A 151 31.91 16.01 -15.39
N GLU A 152 33.22 16.10 -15.58
CA GLU A 152 33.85 15.75 -16.87
C GLU A 152 34.61 14.41 -16.89
N GLU A 153 34.99 13.85 -15.74
CA GLU A 153 35.79 12.60 -15.70
C GLU A 153 35.02 11.38 -15.20
N GLN A 154 34.09 11.54 -14.24
CA GLN A 154 33.34 10.43 -13.64
C GLN A 154 32.12 10.00 -14.47
N TRP A 155 31.60 10.89 -15.31
CA TRP A 155 30.43 10.67 -16.17
C TRP A 155 30.75 9.87 -17.44
N LYS A 156 32.01 9.46 -17.62
CA LYS A 156 32.45 8.52 -18.68
C LYS A 156 31.93 7.09 -18.49
N ILE A 157 30.81 6.93 -17.80
CA ILE A 157 29.87 5.86 -18.11
C ILE A 157 29.40 6.14 -19.53
N LYS A 158 29.74 5.28 -20.50
CA LYS A 158 29.39 5.47 -21.92
C LYS A 158 27.93 5.94 -22.04
N GLY A 159 27.67 7.11 -22.64
CA GLY A 159 26.33 7.56 -23.01
C GLY A 159 25.47 8.23 -21.92
N CYS A 160 26.06 8.91 -20.93
CA CYS A 160 25.33 9.88 -20.09
C CYS A 160 25.91 11.28 -20.28
N GLU A 161 25.11 12.23 -20.77
CA GLU A 161 25.50 13.62 -21.02
C GLU A 161 25.22 14.54 -19.82
N ASP A 162 24.22 14.21 -19.00
CA ASP A 162 23.82 15.01 -17.85
C ASP A 162 23.25 14.17 -16.67
N LEU A 163 23.02 14.86 -15.53
CA LEU A 163 22.45 14.25 -14.32
C LEU A 163 21.07 13.63 -14.51
N THR A 164 20.27 14.20 -15.40
CA THR A 164 18.95 13.65 -15.70
C THR A 164 19.08 12.29 -16.38
N GLU A 165 20.02 12.15 -17.32
CA GLU A 165 20.31 10.92 -18.04
C GLU A 165 20.93 9.85 -17.13
N TYR A 166 21.89 10.22 -16.29
CA TYR A 166 22.45 9.29 -15.30
C TYR A 166 21.37 8.74 -14.37
N VAL A 167 20.54 9.62 -13.78
CA VAL A 167 19.45 9.19 -12.88
C VAL A 167 18.45 8.28 -13.61
N LYS A 168 18.11 8.59 -14.87
CA LYS A 168 17.28 7.71 -15.71
C LYS A 168 17.95 6.35 -15.91
N HIS A 169 19.24 6.33 -16.22
CA HIS A 169 20.02 5.12 -16.46
C HIS A 169 20.18 4.27 -15.20
N THR A 170 20.41 4.87 -14.03
CA THR A 170 20.41 4.19 -12.73
C THR A 170 19.05 3.57 -12.43
N TYR A 171 17.96 4.32 -12.62
CA TYR A 171 16.60 3.80 -12.45
C TYR A 171 16.33 2.62 -13.38
N TYR A 172 16.74 2.71 -14.64
CA TYR A 172 16.63 1.60 -15.59
C TYR A 172 17.48 0.40 -15.15
N ALA A 173 18.72 0.58 -14.72
CA ALA A 173 19.56 -0.51 -14.22
C ALA A 173 18.94 -1.27 -13.04
N TYR A 174 18.26 -0.56 -12.12
CA TYR A 174 17.45 -1.18 -11.07
C TYR A 174 16.25 -1.93 -11.63
N LYS A 175 15.49 -1.29 -12.52
CA LYS A 175 14.29 -1.84 -13.15
C LYS A 175 14.58 -3.12 -13.96
N TYR A 176 15.63 -3.15 -14.77
CA TYR A 176 16.05 -4.34 -15.52
C TYR A 176 16.37 -5.50 -14.58
N ALA A 177 17.10 -5.24 -13.49
CA ALA A 177 17.43 -6.27 -12.51
C ALA A 177 16.22 -6.78 -11.73
N HIS A 178 15.26 -5.90 -11.46
CA HIS A 178 13.99 -6.24 -10.82
C HIS A 178 13.17 -7.20 -11.68
N PHE A 179 13.09 -6.96 -12.99
CA PHE A 179 12.35 -7.83 -13.92
C PHE A 179 13.06 -9.16 -14.23
N ARG A 180 14.40 -9.21 -14.24
CA ARG A 180 15.17 -10.45 -14.50
C ARG A 180 15.03 -11.50 -13.38
N LYS A 181 14.74 -11.07 -12.14
CA LYS A 181 14.56 -11.98 -10.99
C LYS A 181 13.16 -12.61 -10.89
N GLN A 182 12.20 -12.17 -11.71
CA GLN A 182 10.78 -12.53 -11.59
C GLN A 182 10.42 -13.85 -12.29
N ASP A 183 11.37 -14.80 -12.35
CA ASP A 183 11.34 -16.00 -13.20
C ASP A 183 11.37 -15.63 -14.70
N ASN A 184 12.43 -16.03 -15.41
CA ASN A 184 12.34 -16.10 -16.86
C ASN A 184 11.16 -17.04 -17.19
N PRO A 185 10.21 -16.65 -18.05
CA PRO A 185 9.21 -17.59 -18.51
C PRO A 185 9.93 -18.81 -19.08
N THR A 186 9.45 -20.00 -18.73
CA THR A 186 10.01 -21.23 -19.32
C THR A 186 9.82 -21.20 -20.83
N ASP A 187 10.73 -21.82 -21.61
CA ASP A 187 10.64 -21.82 -23.08
C ASP A 187 9.24 -22.25 -23.59
N LYS A 188 8.56 -23.14 -22.85
CA LYS A 188 7.18 -23.59 -23.08
C LYS A 188 6.11 -22.49 -22.98
N GLU A 189 6.30 -21.49 -22.13
CA GLU A 189 5.36 -20.37 -21.95
C GLU A 189 5.50 -19.33 -23.07
N LEU A 190 6.72 -19.14 -23.58
CA LEU A 190 7.01 -18.28 -24.72
C LEU A 190 6.50 -18.89 -26.04
N GLU A 191 6.68 -20.20 -26.21
CA GLU A 191 6.23 -20.95 -27.39
C GLU A 191 4.69 -20.93 -27.52
N LYS A 192 3.96 -21.05 -26.39
CA LYS A 192 2.49 -20.91 -26.35
C LYS A 192 1.99 -19.54 -26.79
N CYS A 193 2.80 -18.49 -26.63
CA CYS A 193 2.43 -17.13 -27.03
C CYS A 193 2.80 -16.81 -28.49
N GLY A 194 3.47 -17.72 -29.21
CA GLY A 194 3.90 -17.51 -30.59
C GLY A 194 4.96 -16.41 -30.75
N ILE A 195 5.71 -16.10 -29.69
CA ILE A 195 6.67 -15.00 -29.70
C ILE A 195 8.09 -15.56 -29.89
N GLU A 196 8.70 -15.29 -31.05
CA GLU A 196 10.12 -15.55 -31.28
C GLU A 196 10.98 -14.65 -30.37
N TYR A 197 11.79 -15.28 -29.52
CA TYR A 197 12.71 -14.60 -28.62
C TYR A 197 13.89 -14.03 -29.44
N ARG A 198 13.81 -12.76 -29.85
CA ARG A 198 14.96 -12.05 -30.44
C ARG A 198 15.98 -11.76 -29.34
N THR A 199 16.92 -12.68 -29.15
CA THR A 199 18.10 -12.52 -28.27
C THR A 199 18.99 -11.36 -28.76
N GLY A 200 18.67 -10.15 -28.35
CA GLY A 200 19.53 -8.97 -28.51
C GLY A 200 20.47 -8.81 -27.32
N TRP A 201 21.53 -9.61 -27.26
CA TRP A 201 22.68 -9.58 -26.33
C TRP A 201 23.46 -8.23 -26.25
N ARG A 202 22.90 -7.11 -26.73
CA ARG A 202 23.57 -5.79 -26.80
C ARG A 202 23.26 -4.84 -25.64
N VAL A 203 22.20 -5.07 -24.88
CA VAL A 203 21.84 -4.26 -23.70
C VAL A 203 22.55 -4.75 -22.43
N GLU A 204 23.02 -6.00 -22.45
CA GLU A 204 23.59 -6.73 -21.32
C GLU A 204 24.92 -6.13 -20.82
N THR A 205 25.60 -5.29 -21.61
CA THR A 205 26.87 -4.65 -21.22
C THR A 205 26.69 -3.25 -20.63
N HIS A 206 25.77 -2.43 -21.15
CA HIS A 206 25.70 -1.00 -20.81
C HIS A 206 25.13 -0.71 -19.41
N TYR A 207 24.02 -1.35 -19.03
CA TYR A 207 23.41 -1.12 -17.69
C TYR A 207 24.06 -1.96 -16.59
N ASP A 208 24.72 -3.07 -16.95
CA ASP A 208 25.57 -3.81 -16.02
C ASP A 208 26.83 -3.03 -15.69
N GLU A 209 27.41 -2.24 -16.60
CA GLU A 209 28.51 -1.31 -16.29
C GLU A 209 28.09 -0.24 -15.26
N ILE A 210 26.90 0.36 -15.40
CA ILE A 210 26.31 1.28 -14.41
C ILE A 210 25.97 0.56 -13.08
N GLY A 211 25.50 -0.69 -13.17
CA GLY A 211 25.16 -1.53 -12.02
C GLY A 211 26.36 -2.21 -11.34
N ARG A 212 27.56 -2.12 -11.92
CA ARG A 212 28.80 -2.76 -11.45
C ARG A 212 29.86 -1.78 -10.94
N ASP A 213 29.54 -0.51 -10.65
CA ASP A 213 30.31 0.23 -9.63
C ASP A 213 29.99 -0.29 -8.21
N GLN A 214 29.99 -1.61 -8.06
CA GLN A 214 29.75 -2.34 -6.83
C GLN A 214 30.79 -2.01 -5.75
N LYS A 215 31.97 -1.50 -6.15
CA LYS A 215 32.99 -1.04 -5.20
C LYS A 215 32.55 0.22 -4.43
N ASN A 216 31.63 1.02 -4.95
CA ASN A 216 31.06 2.19 -4.25
C ASN A 216 29.63 1.95 -3.70
N ALA A 217 28.83 1.06 -4.30
CA ALA A 217 27.44 0.81 -3.89
C ALA A 217 27.30 0.08 -2.53
N ALA A 218 28.34 -0.62 -2.07
CA ALA A 218 28.32 -1.42 -0.84
C ALA A 218 28.27 -0.58 0.48
N HIS A 219 28.34 0.75 0.43
CA HIS A 219 28.65 1.58 1.61
C HIS A 219 27.72 2.76 1.90
N VAL A 220 26.51 2.81 1.33
CA VAL A 220 25.51 3.86 1.67
C VAL A 220 24.43 3.26 2.59
N PRO A 221 24.55 3.40 3.93
CA PRO A 221 23.53 2.91 4.85
C PRO A 221 22.27 3.77 4.77
N ILE A 222 21.10 3.12 4.70
CA ILE A 222 19.81 3.78 4.89
C ILE A 222 19.50 3.66 6.37
N HIS A 223 19.47 4.79 7.07
CA HIS A 223 19.41 4.79 8.53
C HIS A 223 18.04 4.41 9.08
N PHE A 224 16.97 4.86 8.41
CA PHE A 224 15.59 4.55 8.82
C PHE A 224 14.64 4.54 7.61
N ILE A 225 13.72 3.58 7.56
CA ILE A 225 12.58 3.58 6.65
C ILE A 225 11.28 3.45 7.48
N GLY A 226 10.45 4.48 7.46
CA GLY A 226 9.11 4.47 8.06
C GLY A 226 8.01 4.48 7.01
N VAL A 227 7.17 3.46 6.98
CA VAL A 227 6.07 3.37 6.02
C VAL A 227 4.72 3.15 6.69
N TRP A 228 3.70 3.86 6.20
CA TRP A 228 2.30 3.59 6.51
C TRP A 228 1.68 2.77 5.38
N ASP A 229 1.23 1.57 5.70
CA ASP A 229 0.34 0.72 4.93
C ASP A 229 0.69 0.55 3.44
N THR A 230 1.93 0.12 3.15
CA THR A 230 2.43 -0.12 1.78
C THR A 230 1.51 -1.00 0.94
N VAL A 231 1.14 -0.52 -0.26
CA VAL A 231 0.36 -1.27 -1.27
C VAL A 231 1.08 -1.28 -2.63
N ASP A 232 0.73 -2.24 -3.50
CA ASP A 232 1.26 -2.29 -4.87
C ASP A 232 0.87 -1.06 -5.71
N ALA A 233 1.62 -0.83 -6.78
CA ALA A 233 1.44 0.35 -7.64
C ALA A 233 0.14 0.34 -8.45
N VAL A 234 -0.51 -0.82 -8.65
CA VAL A 234 -1.78 -0.93 -9.41
C VAL A 234 -2.98 -1.12 -8.47
N GLY A 235 -3.85 -0.12 -8.44
CA GLY A 235 -5.05 -0.11 -7.59
C GLY A 235 -6.38 -0.24 -8.34
N MET A 236 -6.51 -1.17 -9.30
CA MET A 236 -7.77 -1.35 -10.04
C MET A 236 -8.82 -2.17 -9.26
N PRO A 237 -10.13 -1.90 -9.38
CA PRO A 237 -11.17 -2.59 -8.60
C PRO A 237 -11.27 -4.10 -8.81
N VAL A 238 -10.92 -4.59 -10.00
CA VAL A 238 -10.96 -6.00 -10.37
C VAL A 238 -9.54 -6.56 -10.47
N ASP A 239 -9.19 -7.45 -9.54
CA ASP A 239 -7.86 -8.06 -9.45
C ASP A 239 -7.51 -8.87 -10.69
N GLU A 240 -8.48 -9.57 -11.28
CA GLU A 240 -8.25 -10.40 -12.46
C GLU A 240 -7.85 -9.53 -13.67
N LEU A 241 -8.49 -8.37 -13.85
CA LEU A 241 -8.08 -7.38 -14.87
C LEU A 241 -6.74 -6.74 -14.53
N ARG A 242 -6.49 -6.47 -13.24
CA ARG A 242 -5.20 -5.97 -12.76
C ARG A 242 -4.06 -6.94 -13.08
N ASP A 243 -4.25 -8.21 -12.79
CA ASP A 243 -3.26 -9.24 -12.97
C ASP A 243 -3.06 -9.55 -14.45
N ALA A 244 -4.14 -9.56 -15.26
CA ALA A 244 -4.04 -9.65 -16.71
C ALA A 244 -3.32 -8.45 -17.34
N LEU A 245 -3.59 -7.22 -16.88
CA LEU A 245 -2.90 -6.02 -17.35
C LEU A 245 -1.42 -6.01 -16.92
N ALA A 246 -1.14 -6.37 -15.67
CA ALA A 246 0.22 -6.47 -15.18
C ALA A 246 0.99 -7.54 -15.96
N TRP A 247 0.37 -8.69 -16.22
CA TRP A 247 0.93 -9.76 -17.04
C TRP A 247 1.16 -9.32 -18.49
N SER A 248 0.19 -8.68 -19.15
CA SER A 248 0.35 -8.25 -20.54
C SER A 248 1.45 -7.20 -20.70
N ILE A 249 1.53 -6.24 -19.78
CA ILE A 249 2.62 -5.25 -19.71
C ILE A 249 3.96 -5.96 -19.48
N GLN A 250 3.99 -6.94 -18.57
CA GLN A 250 5.19 -7.71 -18.26
C GLN A 250 5.67 -8.52 -19.48
N THR A 251 4.76 -9.21 -20.17
CA THR A 251 5.05 -9.99 -21.38
C THR A 251 5.60 -9.09 -22.47
N VAL A 252 4.97 -7.94 -22.75
CA VAL A 252 5.46 -6.99 -23.76
C VAL A 252 6.83 -6.41 -23.38
N ALA A 253 7.07 -6.15 -22.10
CA ALA A 253 8.37 -5.73 -21.60
C ALA A 253 9.46 -6.79 -21.91
N TRP A 254 9.19 -8.07 -21.67
CA TRP A 254 10.16 -9.14 -21.99
C TRP A 254 10.53 -9.20 -23.47
N CYS A 255 9.60 -8.88 -24.36
CA CYS A 255 9.79 -9.03 -25.80
C CYS A 255 10.46 -7.83 -26.47
N SER A 256 10.65 -6.69 -25.78
CA SER A 256 11.37 -5.56 -26.36
C SER A 256 12.00 -4.60 -25.33
N ASP A 257 13.25 -4.21 -25.62
CA ASP A 257 14.01 -3.24 -24.84
C ASP A 257 13.31 -1.86 -24.78
N TRP A 258 12.69 -1.44 -25.88
CA TRP A 258 11.87 -0.23 -25.93
C TRP A 258 10.71 -0.27 -24.92
N ALA A 259 10.01 -1.41 -24.82
CA ALA A 259 8.90 -1.56 -23.88
C ALA A 259 9.40 -1.59 -22.43
N LEU A 260 10.52 -2.25 -22.13
CA LEU A 260 11.15 -2.19 -20.81
C LEU A 260 11.50 -0.76 -20.39
N ARG A 261 11.91 0.11 -21.31
CA ARG A 261 12.18 1.53 -20.99
C ARG A 261 10.91 2.32 -20.71
N LYS A 262 9.84 2.07 -21.46
CA LYS A 262 8.59 2.86 -21.40
C LYS A 262 7.58 2.34 -20.38
N LEU A 263 7.50 1.05 -20.12
CA LEU A 263 6.44 0.47 -19.27
C LEU A 263 6.76 0.56 -17.78
N PRO A 264 5.83 0.96 -16.90
CA PRO A 264 6.12 1.17 -15.48
C PRO A 264 6.33 -0.13 -14.69
N VAL A 265 7.03 -0.05 -13.55
CA VAL A 265 7.09 -1.15 -12.57
C VAL A 265 5.80 -1.13 -11.75
N LEU A 266 5.04 -2.23 -11.81
CA LEU A 266 3.68 -2.29 -11.29
C LEU A 266 3.53 -3.13 -10.00
N LYS A 267 4.50 -4.00 -9.71
CA LYS A 267 4.49 -4.91 -8.55
C LYS A 267 5.89 -5.06 -7.96
N PHE A 268 5.95 -5.35 -6.67
CA PHE A 268 7.21 -5.75 -6.02
C PHE A 268 7.64 -7.16 -6.47
N SER A 269 8.94 -7.34 -6.72
CA SER A 269 9.57 -8.64 -7.05
C SER A 269 10.13 -9.34 -5.81
N GLY A 270 10.22 -8.64 -4.67
CA GLY A 270 10.83 -9.16 -3.45
C GLY A 270 10.28 -8.52 -2.18
N HIS A 271 10.08 -9.36 -1.17
CA HIS A 271 9.63 -8.94 0.16
C HIS A 271 10.79 -8.70 1.13
N THR A 272 12.03 -9.02 0.75
CA THR A 272 13.20 -8.88 1.63
C THR A 272 13.64 -7.43 1.74
N LEU A 273 13.86 -6.96 2.96
CA LEU A 273 14.47 -5.66 3.21
C LEU A 273 15.95 -5.64 2.78
N GLN A 274 16.36 -4.64 2.02
CA GLN A 274 17.73 -4.49 1.51
C GLN A 274 18.72 -4.38 2.67
N SER A 275 19.85 -5.08 2.65
CA SER A 275 20.83 -5.15 3.76
C SER A 275 21.36 -3.79 4.24
N GLN A 276 21.39 -2.76 3.39
CA GLN A 276 21.78 -1.40 3.77
C GLN A 276 20.81 -0.70 4.73
N VAL A 277 19.57 -1.17 4.86
CA VAL A 277 18.58 -0.53 5.74
C VAL A 277 18.83 -0.92 7.19
N ARG A 278 19.14 0.04 8.06
CA ARG A 278 19.44 -0.24 9.47
C ARG A 278 18.19 -0.50 10.28
N ASN A 279 17.13 0.29 10.06
CA ASN A 279 15.87 0.21 10.79
C ASN A 279 14.69 0.39 9.82
N ALA A 280 13.68 -0.46 9.94
CA ALA A 280 12.45 -0.35 9.16
C ALA A 280 11.21 -0.51 10.05
N CYS A 281 10.27 0.43 9.95
CA CYS A 281 9.01 0.43 10.67
C CYS A 281 7.85 0.47 9.67
N HIS A 282 6.87 -0.41 9.83
CA HIS A 282 5.67 -0.49 8.99
C HIS A 282 4.42 -0.44 9.85
N ALA A 283 3.66 0.65 9.78
CA ALA A 283 2.34 0.74 10.40
C ALA A 283 1.28 0.20 9.44
N LEU A 284 0.52 -0.82 9.85
CA LEU A 284 -0.39 -1.58 8.99
C LEU A 284 -1.85 -1.41 9.43
N ALA A 285 -2.75 -1.26 8.46
CA ALA A 285 -4.19 -1.19 8.74
C ALA A 285 -4.78 -2.59 8.98
N ILE A 286 -5.55 -2.79 10.05
CA ILE A 286 -6.27 -4.06 10.26
C ILE A 286 -7.51 -4.11 9.38
N ASP A 287 -8.23 -3.00 9.30
CA ASP A 287 -9.65 -3.03 8.92
C ASP A 287 -9.91 -2.76 7.44
N ASP A 288 -8.88 -2.47 6.61
CA ASP A 288 -9.11 -2.22 5.19
C ASP A 288 -9.60 -3.48 4.45
N GLU A 289 -10.85 -3.43 4.01
CA GLU A 289 -11.55 -4.57 3.41
C GLU A 289 -11.33 -4.73 1.90
N ARG A 290 -10.54 -3.85 1.27
CA ARG A 290 -10.31 -3.90 -0.18
C ARG A 290 -9.15 -4.83 -0.48
N GLN A 291 -9.40 -5.83 -1.30
CA GLN A 291 -8.36 -6.79 -1.63
C GLN A 291 -7.13 -6.16 -2.29
N THR A 292 -7.34 -5.19 -3.17
CA THR A 292 -6.29 -4.50 -3.91
C THR A 292 -5.42 -3.61 -3.02
N PHE A 293 -5.88 -3.32 -1.79
CA PHE A 293 -5.15 -2.61 -0.75
C PHE A 293 -4.61 -3.57 0.32
N HIS A 294 -4.46 -4.86 0.00
CA HIS A 294 -3.72 -5.76 0.88
C HIS A 294 -2.26 -5.31 0.95
N PRO A 295 -1.69 -5.23 2.17
CA PRO A 295 -0.39 -4.60 2.34
C PRO A 295 0.72 -5.54 1.88
N VAL A 296 1.78 -4.95 1.34
CA VAL A 296 3.00 -5.67 0.98
C VAL A 296 3.93 -5.68 2.19
N LEU A 297 3.90 -6.78 2.95
CA LEU A 297 4.77 -6.97 4.11
C LEU A 297 6.24 -7.18 3.69
N TRP A 298 7.16 -6.86 4.60
CA TRP A 298 8.54 -7.31 4.53
C TRP A 298 8.66 -8.74 5.08
N ARG A 299 9.57 -9.52 4.47
CA ARG A 299 10.10 -10.74 5.11
C ARG A 299 10.86 -10.35 6.36
N HIS A 300 10.73 -11.17 7.39
CA HIS A 300 11.51 -10.99 8.60
C HIS A 300 13.00 -10.96 8.22
N ALA A 301 13.78 -10.07 8.84
CA ALA A 301 15.21 -9.96 8.59
C ALA A 301 15.95 -10.32 9.89
N PRO A 302 17.11 -11.01 9.80
CA PRO A 302 17.90 -11.31 10.99
C PRO A 302 18.18 -10.03 11.80
N THR A 303 18.22 -10.19 13.12
CA THR A 303 18.54 -9.12 14.09
C THR A 303 19.90 -8.50 13.76
N ASN A 304 20.01 -7.18 13.87
CA ASN A 304 21.29 -6.48 13.69
C ASN A 304 22.03 -6.41 15.06
N PRO A 305 23.20 -7.05 15.23
CA PRO A 305 23.93 -7.04 16.49
C PRO A 305 24.43 -5.65 16.92
N ASP A 306 24.55 -4.70 15.97
CA ASP A 306 25.09 -3.35 16.22
C ASP A 306 24.09 -2.39 16.90
N MET A 307 22.85 -2.83 17.15
CA MET A 307 21.80 -2.00 17.75
C MET A 307 21.55 -2.40 19.20
N GLY A 308 21.97 -1.54 20.13
CA GLY A 308 21.55 -1.62 21.52
C GLY A 308 20.03 -1.40 21.68
N ASN A 309 19.35 -2.41 22.25
CA ASN A 309 18.18 -2.35 23.14
C ASN A 309 17.04 -1.34 22.83
N ILE A 310 16.32 -1.49 21.71
CA ILE A 310 14.91 -1.03 21.69
C ILE A 310 13.95 -2.17 21.35
N THR A 311 14.26 -3.04 20.38
CA THR A 311 13.47 -4.28 20.14
C THR A 311 14.30 -5.47 19.65
N ASN A 312 15.62 -5.31 19.48
CA ASN A 312 16.54 -6.24 18.79
C ASN A 312 16.12 -6.58 17.33
N GLN A 313 15.02 -6.04 16.80
CA GLN A 313 14.51 -6.34 15.46
C GLN A 313 14.84 -5.21 14.48
N ARG A 314 15.38 -5.60 13.32
CA ARG A 314 15.68 -4.71 12.20
C ARG A 314 14.42 -4.22 11.46
N VAL A 315 13.31 -4.96 11.59
CA VAL A 315 12.02 -4.71 10.93
C VAL A 315 10.89 -4.84 11.95
N GLU A 316 10.19 -3.75 12.24
CA GLU A 316 9.02 -3.72 13.13
C GLU A 316 7.75 -3.48 12.28
N GLN A 317 6.86 -4.48 12.19
CA GLN A 317 5.61 -4.40 11.41
C GLN A 317 4.41 -4.50 12.34
N VAL A 318 3.77 -3.38 12.66
CA VAL A 318 2.74 -3.29 13.71
C VAL A 318 1.37 -3.00 13.09
N TRP A 319 0.39 -3.78 13.51
CA TRP A 319 -1.00 -3.68 13.05
C TRP A 319 -1.83 -2.76 13.96
N PHE A 320 -2.49 -1.77 13.37
CA PHE A 320 -3.30 -0.74 14.03
C PHE A 320 -4.77 -0.83 13.60
N CYS A 321 -5.67 -0.42 14.49
CA CYS A 321 -7.09 -0.32 14.17
C CYS A 321 -7.33 0.84 13.17
N GLY A 322 -8.16 0.60 12.18
CA GLY A 322 -8.50 1.56 11.13
C GLY A 322 -8.34 1.01 9.71
N MET A 323 -8.94 1.72 8.76
CA MET A 323 -8.73 1.54 7.32
C MET A 323 -7.38 2.12 6.87
N HIS A 324 -7.01 1.92 5.60
CA HIS A 324 -5.77 2.43 5.01
C HIS A 324 -5.44 3.90 5.34
N SER A 325 -6.39 4.82 5.12
CA SER A 325 -6.23 6.25 5.42
C SER A 325 -6.50 6.61 6.89
N ASN A 326 -7.05 5.69 7.69
CA ASN A 326 -6.99 5.85 9.15
C ASN A 326 -5.59 5.58 9.69
N ILE A 327 -4.70 4.93 8.92
CA ILE A 327 -3.32 4.69 9.32
C ILE A 327 -2.36 5.70 8.73
N GLY A 328 -2.53 6.04 7.44
CA GLY A 328 -1.67 7.02 6.75
C GLY A 328 -2.16 8.46 6.77
N GLY A 329 -3.39 8.74 7.23
CA GLY A 329 -4.04 10.04 7.11
C GLY A 329 -4.74 10.26 5.76
N GLY A 330 -5.25 11.49 5.56
CA GLY A 330 -6.00 11.88 4.36
C GLY A 330 -7.53 11.89 4.52
N TYR A 331 -8.05 11.63 5.73
CA TYR A 331 -9.47 11.84 6.04
C TYR A 331 -9.69 13.19 6.75
N ALA A 332 -10.89 13.76 6.61
CA ALA A 332 -11.21 15.05 7.24
C ALA A 332 -11.27 14.99 8.79
N LYS A 333 -11.65 13.85 9.37
CA LYS A 333 -11.58 13.60 10.81
C LYS A 333 -10.64 12.42 11.05
N ASP A 334 -9.41 12.69 11.45
CA ASP A 334 -8.33 11.71 11.37
C ASP A 334 -7.53 11.55 12.67
N GLN A 335 -8.16 11.82 13.81
CA GLN A 335 -7.64 11.49 15.16
C GLN A 335 -7.07 10.07 15.26
N LEU A 336 -7.68 9.11 14.56
CA LEU A 336 -7.20 7.73 14.52
C LEU A 336 -5.85 7.58 13.81
N ALA A 337 -5.54 8.44 12.81
CA ALA A 337 -4.26 8.48 12.11
C ALA A 337 -3.13 9.06 12.95
N HIS A 338 -3.44 9.87 13.97
CA HIS A 338 -2.44 10.36 14.91
C HIS A 338 -1.86 9.25 15.79
N VAL A 339 -2.56 8.13 16.01
CA VAL A 339 -2.04 6.98 16.78
C VAL A 339 -0.79 6.37 16.10
N PRO A 340 -0.85 5.86 14.86
CA PRO A 340 0.32 5.33 14.17
C PRO A 340 1.35 6.41 13.79
N LEU A 341 0.96 7.68 13.69
CA LEU A 341 1.92 8.79 13.53
C LEU A 341 2.83 8.88 14.77
N ASN A 342 2.25 8.91 15.97
CA ASN A 342 3.02 9.02 17.21
C ASN A 342 3.95 7.83 17.42
N TRP A 343 3.48 6.62 17.13
CA TRP A 343 4.32 5.42 17.14
C TRP A 343 5.51 5.55 16.18
N MET A 344 5.28 5.98 14.93
CA MET A 344 6.37 6.16 13.96
C MET A 344 7.38 7.23 14.40
N LEU A 345 6.89 8.36 14.92
CA LEU A 345 7.74 9.46 15.40
C LEU A 345 8.60 9.04 16.59
N ASP A 346 8.08 8.21 17.50
CA ASP A 346 8.85 7.66 18.62
C ASP A 346 10.04 6.83 18.12
N ARG A 347 9.80 5.89 17.20
CA ARG A 347 10.87 5.05 16.61
C ARG A 347 11.88 5.87 15.84
N ALA A 348 11.41 6.82 15.04
CA ALA A 348 12.28 7.69 14.25
C ALA A 348 13.14 8.60 15.15
N LYS A 349 12.57 9.18 16.22
CA LYS A 349 13.32 10.00 17.18
C LYS A 349 14.38 9.19 17.91
N LYS A 350 14.05 7.97 18.34
CA LYS A 350 15.02 7.04 18.94
C LYS A 350 16.19 6.72 17.98
N CYS A 351 15.97 6.80 16.67
CA CYS A 351 17.00 6.68 15.64
C CYS A 351 17.73 7.99 15.30
N GLY A 352 17.45 9.10 15.99
CA GLY A 352 18.12 10.39 15.81
C GLY A 352 17.46 11.34 14.81
N LEU A 353 16.16 11.16 14.52
CA LEU A 353 15.36 12.17 13.82
C LEU A 353 15.01 13.33 14.76
N GLY A 354 15.30 14.57 14.38
CA GLY A 354 14.86 15.76 15.12
C GLY A 354 13.44 16.18 14.74
N ILE A 355 12.60 16.36 15.76
CA ILE A 355 11.19 16.71 15.60
C ILE A 355 10.89 17.89 16.52
N ILE A 356 10.19 18.90 15.99
CA ILE A 356 9.67 20.06 16.73
C ILE A 356 8.77 19.56 17.86
N LYS A 357 9.16 19.88 19.10
CA LYS A 357 8.54 19.35 20.32
C LYS A 357 7.05 19.69 20.43
N ASP A 358 6.69 20.93 20.10
CA ASP A 358 5.30 21.40 20.17
C ASP A 358 4.42 20.76 19.11
N SER A 359 4.94 20.56 17.89
CA SER A 359 4.24 19.80 16.84
C SER A 359 3.95 18.37 17.31
N TRP A 360 4.94 17.69 17.88
CA TRP A 360 4.72 16.33 18.37
C TRP A 360 3.74 16.27 19.55
N LYS A 361 3.81 17.21 20.50
CA LYS A 361 2.82 17.35 21.58
C LYS A 361 1.41 17.54 21.02
N GLY A 362 1.26 18.38 20.00
CA GLY A 362 0.01 18.57 19.27
C GLY A 362 -0.53 17.27 18.68
N PHE A 363 0.33 16.48 18.02
CA PHE A 363 -0.07 15.19 17.47
C PHE A 363 -0.46 14.18 18.55
N ARG A 364 0.23 14.14 19.69
CA ARG A 364 -0.14 13.28 20.83
C ARG A 364 -1.49 13.66 21.40
N SER A 365 -1.79 14.95 21.52
CA SER A 365 -3.08 15.43 22.05
C SER A 365 -4.28 15.09 21.14
N GLN A 366 -4.04 14.90 19.84
CA GLN A 366 -5.07 14.55 18.86
C GLN A 366 -5.22 13.04 18.63
N ALA A 367 -4.30 12.22 19.15
CA ALA A 367 -4.34 10.78 18.99
C ALA A 367 -5.48 10.18 19.82
N ASP A 368 -6.40 9.51 19.14
CA ASP A 368 -7.53 8.83 19.78
C ASP A 368 -7.81 7.49 19.10
N SER A 369 -7.60 6.38 19.84
CA SER A 369 -7.91 5.02 19.41
C SER A 369 -9.41 4.78 19.21
N HIS A 370 -10.26 5.65 19.76
CA HIS A 370 -11.71 5.67 19.59
C HIS A 370 -12.20 6.61 18.48
N GLY A 371 -11.26 7.27 17.77
CA GLY A 371 -11.56 8.14 16.64
C GLY A 371 -12.39 7.45 15.53
N ARG A 372 -12.91 8.27 14.60
CA ARG A 372 -13.79 7.79 13.53
C ARG A 372 -13.09 6.80 12.60
N MET A 373 -13.62 5.59 12.51
CA MET A 373 -13.27 4.64 11.46
C MET A 373 -14.17 4.89 10.24
N TYR A 374 -13.57 4.98 9.06
CA TYR A 374 -14.30 5.18 7.80
C TYR A 374 -14.62 3.84 7.13
N ASP A 375 -15.54 3.82 6.15
CA ASP A 375 -15.75 2.66 5.26
C ASP A 375 -14.93 2.87 3.98
N SER A 376 -13.85 2.09 3.82
CA SER A 376 -12.94 2.20 2.65
C SER A 376 -13.61 1.79 1.33
N ARG A 377 -14.81 1.20 1.38
CA ARG A 377 -15.61 0.74 0.24
C ARG A 377 -16.90 1.51 0.04
N SER A 378 -17.02 2.69 0.65
CA SER A 378 -18.13 3.61 0.43
C SER A 378 -18.14 4.20 -0.99
N GLY A 379 -19.33 4.57 -1.48
CA GLY A 379 -19.49 5.15 -2.82
C GLY A 379 -19.03 4.21 -3.94
N LEU A 380 -18.29 4.75 -4.92
CA LEU A 380 -17.75 3.97 -6.05
C LEU A 380 -16.69 2.94 -5.64
N ALA A 381 -16.11 3.04 -4.44
CA ALA A 381 -15.18 2.04 -3.94
C ALA A 381 -15.87 0.69 -3.63
N ILE A 382 -17.19 0.60 -3.78
CA ILE A 382 -17.97 -0.63 -3.73
C ILE A 382 -17.53 -1.67 -4.78
N TYR A 383 -16.96 -1.22 -5.89
CA TYR A 383 -16.42 -2.06 -6.97
C TYR A 383 -15.12 -2.76 -6.57
N TYR A 384 -14.42 -2.31 -5.53
CA TYR A 384 -13.34 -3.11 -4.97
C TYR A 384 -13.91 -4.37 -4.34
N ARG A 385 -13.29 -5.51 -4.59
CA ARG A 385 -13.70 -6.79 -3.97
C ARG A 385 -13.62 -6.72 -2.44
N TYR A 386 -14.68 -7.21 -1.79
CA TYR A 386 -14.69 -7.43 -0.34
C TYR A 386 -13.72 -8.56 0.01
N HIS A 387 -12.65 -8.22 0.70
CA HIS A 387 -11.71 -9.19 1.23
C HIS A 387 -10.96 -8.56 2.42
N PRO A 388 -11.54 -8.63 3.64
CA PRO A 388 -10.83 -8.26 4.86
C PRO A 388 -9.45 -8.92 4.93
N ARG A 389 -8.50 -8.27 5.60
CA ARG A 389 -7.11 -8.76 5.66
C ARG A 389 -7.06 -10.01 6.51
N ASN A 390 -6.54 -11.10 5.97
CA ASN A 390 -6.24 -12.29 6.77
C ASN A 390 -4.82 -12.17 7.28
N ILE A 391 -4.64 -11.56 8.46
CA ILE A 391 -3.30 -11.21 8.96
C ILE A 391 -2.45 -12.47 9.16
N ALA A 392 -3.03 -13.56 9.67
CA ALA A 392 -2.37 -14.86 9.75
C ALA A 392 -1.85 -15.31 8.38
N LYS A 393 -2.69 -15.36 7.34
CA LYS A 393 -2.23 -15.76 5.98
C LYS A 393 -1.22 -14.80 5.36
N LEU A 394 -1.29 -13.50 5.67
CA LEU A 394 -0.31 -12.52 5.20
C LEU A 394 1.05 -12.74 5.88
N TRP A 395 1.04 -13.01 7.19
CA TRP A 395 2.23 -13.33 7.97
C TRP A 395 2.90 -14.63 7.50
N GLU A 396 2.12 -15.68 7.26
CA GLU A 396 2.63 -16.97 6.75
C GLU A 396 3.42 -16.84 5.43
N LYS A 397 3.13 -15.83 4.60
CA LYS A 397 3.86 -15.59 3.34
C LYS A 397 5.23 -14.96 3.52
N VAL A 398 5.49 -14.36 4.68
CA VAL A 398 6.69 -13.53 4.92
C VAL A 398 7.54 -14.00 6.10
N LYS A 399 7.04 -14.91 6.94
CA LYS A 399 7.87 -15.57 7.94
C LYS A 399 8.92 -16.46 7.27
N ASN A 400 10.15 -16.45 7.75
CA ASN A 400 11.19 -17.35 7.22
C ASN A 400 11.28 -18.64 8.02
N ASP A 401 11.03 -18.56 9.33
CA ASP A 401 11.07 -19.71 10.25
C ASP A 401 9.70 -19.85 10.94
N PRO A 402 9.13 -21.06 11.02
CA PRO A 402 7.93 -21.32 11.82
C PRO A 402 8.02 -20.89 13.29
N SER A 403 9.22 -20.75 13.85
CA SER A 403 9.49 -20.31 15.23
C SER A 403 9.63 -18.79 15.40
N GLU A 404 9.58 -18.00 14.30
CA GLU A 404 9.59 -16.54 14.38
C GLU A 404 8.41 -16.01 15.21
N HIS A 405 8.67 -14.93 15.95
CA HIS A 405 7.71 -14.32 16.88
C HIS A 405 6.35 -13.98 16.22
N PRO A 406 5.25 -14.00 16.99
CA PRO A 406 3.92 -13.79 16.47
C PRO A 406 3.69 -12.33 16.00
N VAL A 407 2.64 -12.15 15.21
CA VAL A 407 2.17 -10.85 14.68
C VAL A 407 2.14 -9.77 15.77
N LEU A 408 2.64 -8.57 15.47
CA LEU A 408 2.62 -7.42 16.39
C LEU A 408 1.34 -6.57 16.20
N VAL A 409 0.60 -6.33 17.27
CA VAL A 409 -0.66 -5.57 17.26
C VAL A 409 -0.57 -4.41 18.25
N HIS A 410 -0.96 -3.21 17.84
CA HIS A 410 -0.91 -2.05 18.72
C HIS A 410 -2.03 -2.05 19.77
N GLU A 411 -1.74 -1.57 20.99
CA GLU A 411 -2.70 -1.52 22.12
C GLU A 411 -4.03 -0.82 21.78
N SER A 412 -4.00 0.17 20.89
CA SER A 412 -5.19 0.89 20.41
C SER A 412 -6.30 -0.04 19.89
N VAL A 413 -5.94 -1.20 19.36
CA VAL A 413 -6.89 -2.21 18.87
C VAL A 413 -7.69 -2.80 20.03
N LEU A 414 -7.01 -3.16 21.11
CA LEU A 414 -7.62 -3.75 22.30
C LEU A 414 -8.38 -2.71 23.11
N GLU A 415 -7.91 -1.47 23.18
CA GLU A 415 -8.66 -0.35 23.76
C GLU A 415 -10.02 -0.19 23.07
N ARG A 416 -10.02 -0.20 21.74
CA ARG A 416 -11.25 -0.07 20.94
C ARG A 416 -12.23 -1.22 21.17
N ILE A 417 -11.71 -2.45 21.31
CA ILE A 417 -12.47 -3.65 21.71
C ILE A 417 -13.05 -3.49 23.12
N ALA A 418 -12.22 -3.07 24.08
CA ALA A 418 -12.59 -2.92 25.49
C ALA A 418 -13.76 -1.95 25.69
N ARG A 419 -13.81 -0.86 24.90
CA ARG A 419 -14.89 0.14 24.94
C ARG A 419 -16.06 -0.15 23.99
N THR A 420 -16.03 -1.22 23.20
CA THR A 420 -17.07 -1.52 22.17
C THR A 420 -17.28 -0.37 21.18
N THR A 421 -16.24 0.43 20.91
CA THR A 421 -16.39 1.62 20.08
C THR A 421 -16.86 1.20 18.70
N GLN A 422 -18.02 1.69 18.25
CA GLN A 422 -18.62 1.32 16.97
C GLN A 422 -18.80 -0.21 16.78
N GLU A 423 -19.08 -0.95 17.86
CA GLU A 423 -19.26 -2.42 17.82
C GLU A 423 -18.03 -3.16 17.25
N TYR A 424 -16.84 -2.59 17.47
CA TYR A 424 -15.59 -3.09 16.88
C TYR A 424 -15.27 -4.53 17.28
N ALA A 425 -15.30 -5.44 16.30
CA ALA A 425 -15.08 -6.87 16.44
C ALA A 425 -14.27 -7.36 15.22
N PRO A 426 -12.94 -7.16 15.21
CA PRO A 426 -12.13 -7.40 14.01
C PRO A 426 -12.04 -8.90 13.68
N VAL A 427 -12.42 -9.27 12.46
CA VAL A 427 -12.29 -10.63 11.91
C VAL A 427 -10.84 -10.95 11.48
N SER A 428 -10.04 -9.91 11.29
CA SER A 428 -8.70 -9.97 10.72
C SER A 428 -7.62 -10.42 11.70
N LEU A 429 -7.85 -10.29 13.00
CA LEU A 429 -6.85 -10.61 14.02
C LEU A 429 -6.64 -12.12 14.16
N PRO A 430 -5.39 -12.61 14.19
CA PRO A 430 -5.08 -14.02 14.43
C PRO A 430 -5.43 -14.45 15.86
N THR A 431 -5.29 -15.75 16.15
CA THR A 431 -5.42 -16.27 17.52
C THR A 431 -4.26 -15.83 18.40
N ASP A 432 -3.03 -15.90 17.88
CA ASP A 432 -1.82 -15.56 18.60
C ASP A 432 -1.20 -14.28 18.02
N PHE A 433 -0.94 -13.31 18.88
CA PHE A 433 -0.27 -12.04 18.55
C PHE A 433 0.37 -11.44 19.81
N GLN A 434 1.37 -10.60 19.60
CA GLN A 434 2.00 -9.80 20.65
C GLN A 434 1.47 -8.37 20.62
N ILE A 435 1.40 -7.75 21.79
CA ILE A 435 0.93 -6.38 21.94
C ILE A 435 2.12 -5.44 21.96
N VAL A 436 2.05 -4.39 21.14
CA VAL A 436 3.00 -3.28 21.11
C VAL A 436 2.31 -2.05 21.66
N THR A 437 3.03 -1.31 22.49
CA THR A 437 2.54 -0.12 23.17
C THR A 437 3.47 1.06 22.88
N CYS A 438 2.97 2.27 23.10
CA CYS A 438 3.77 3.49 22.88
C CYS A 438 4.86 3.70 23.94
N ASP A 439 4.73 3.10 25.14
CA ASP A 439 5.62 3.33 26.27
C ASP A 439 6.30 2.02 26.66
N ASP A 440 7.63 2.03 26.78
CA ASP A 440 8.49 0.87 27.11
C ASP A 440 8.31 0.36 28.57
N GLN A 441 7.17 0.64 29.22
CA GLN A 441 6.83 0.14 30.55
C GLN A 441 6.32 -1.30 30.51
N GLU A 442 6.23 -1.95 31.68
CA GLU A 442 5.68 -3.31 31.91
C GLU A 442 4.18 -3.42 31.52
N LYS A 443 3.89 -3.24 30.24
CA LYS A 443 2.55 -3.37 29.67
C LYS A 443 2.32 -4.82 29.18
N PRO A 444 1.05 -5.25 29.05
CA PRO A 444 0.70 -6.57 28.52
C PRO A 444 1.45 -6.90 27.23
N LYS A 445 2.06 -8.09 27.15
CA LYS A 445 2.74 -8.53 25.92
C LYS A 445 1.89 -9.50 25.10
N SER A 446 0.87 -10.10 25.72
CA SER A 446 -0.07 -11.02 25.11
C SER A 446 -1.52 -10.63 25.38
N LEU A 447 -2.46 -11.21 24.61
CA LEU A 447 -3.89 -11.00 24.85
C LEU A 447 -4.31 -11.52 26.23
N GLU A 448 -3.70 -12.60 26.71
CA GLU A 448 -3.89 -13.16 28.05
C GLU A 448 -3.51 -12.17 29.14
N ASP A 449 -2.33 -11.55 29.01
CA ASP A 449 -1.87 -10.53 29.94
C ASP A 449 -2.86 -9.36 29.96
N TRP A 450 -3.29 -8.92 28.78
CA TRP A 450 -4.23 -7.81 28.65
C TRP A 450 -5.57 -8.11 29.32
N ILE A 451 -6.10 -9.31 29.08
CA ILE A 451 -7.35 -9.78 29.68
C ILE A 451 -7.23 -9.81 31.21
N SER A 452 -6.11 -10.33 31.74
CA SER A 452 -5.90 -10.43 33.18
C SER A 452 -5.80 -9.06 33.87
N GLN A 453 -5.28 -8.05 33.16
CA GLN A 453 -5.06 -6.70 33.69
C GLN A 453 -6.24 -5.76 33.46
N THR A 454 -7.22 -6.12 32.62
CA THR A 454 -8.32 -5.24 32.22
C THR A 454 -9.67 -5.76 32.74
N PRO A 455 -10.33 -5.08 33.71
CA PRO A 455 -11.56 -5.56 34.35
C PRO A 455 -12.75 -5.81 33.41
N ASN A 456 -12.75 -5.20 32.23
CA ASN A 456 -13.82 -5.31 31.24
C ASN A 456 -13.79 -6.62 30.43
N PHE A 457 -12.73 -7.43 30.56
CA PHE A 457 -12.60 -8.72 29.91
C PHE A 457 -12.96 -9.83 30.90
N LYS A 458 -13.93 -10.66 30.53
CA LYS A 458 -14.41 -11.80 31.33
C LYS A 458 -14.46 -13.03 30.42
N PRO A 459 -13.31 -13.64 30.14
CA PRO A 459 -13.23 -14.71 29.15
C PRO A 459 -14.00 -15.95 29.61
N ALA A 460 -14.65 -16.63 28.66
CA ALA A 460 -15.20 -17.96 28.88
C ALA A 460 -14.09 -19.00 29.15
N PRO A 461 -14.37 -20.14 29.82
CA PRO A 461 -13.35 -21.14 30.13
C PRO A 461 -12.57 -21.67 28.90
N LYS A 462 -13.21 -21.75 27.73
CA LYS A 462 -12.62 -22.22 26.45
C LYS A 462 -12.61 -21.12 25.40
N TRP A 463 -12.35 -19.87 25.82
CA TRP A 463 -12.50 -18.71 24.95
C TRP A 463 -11.61 -18.76 23.70
N LYS A 464 -10.45 -19.42 23.75
CA LYS A 464 -9.52 -19.53 22.62
C LYS A 464 -10.13 -20.36 21.48
N GLU A 465 -10.69 -21.52 21.83
CA GLU A 465 -11.35 -22.43 20.91
C GLU A 465 -12.62 -21.79 20.33
N GLU A 466 -13.44 -21.18 21.20
CA GLU A 466 -14.67 -20.47 20.80
C GLU A 466 -14.37 -19.30 19.85
N ARG A 467 -13.34 -18.50 20.17
CA ARG A 467 -12.89 -17.40 19.31
C ARG A 467 -12.40 -17.93 17.97
N LYS A 468 -11.57 -18.98 17.96
CA LYS A 468 -11.06 -19.60 16.73
C LYS A 468 -12.21 -20.10 15.85
N GLN A 469 -13.20 -20.77 16.42
CA GLN A 469 -14.37 -21.25 15.70
C GLN A 469 -15.19 -20.09 15.12
N GLY A 470 -15.54 -19.08 15.92
CA GLY A 470 -16.32 -17.94 15.44
C GLY A 470 -15.61 -17.17 14.31
N LEU A 471 -14.28 -17.03 14.38
CA LEU A 471 -13.49 -16.46 13.29
C LEU A 471 -13.52 -17.33 12.02
N GLN A 472 -13.42 -18.65 12.14
CA GLN A 472 -13.53 -19.56 11.00
C GLN A 472 -14.89 -19.46 10.31
N GLU A 473 -15.98 -19.40 11.07
CA GLU A 473 -17.34 -19.20 10.53
C GLU A 473 -17.48 -17.83 9.83
N ALA A 474 -16.90 -16.78 10.40
CA ALA A 474 -16.84 -15.47 9.76
C ALA A 474 -16.08 -15.53 8.42
N TRP A 475 -14.93 -16.21 8.36
CA TRP A 475 -14.17 -16.43 7.13
C TRP A 475 -14.93 -17.24 6.10
N GLN A 476 -15.68 -18.25 6.51
CA GLN A 476 -16.55 -19.02 5.62
C GLN A 476 -17.65 -18.12 5.01
N ALA A 477 -18.26 -17.25 5.81
CA ALA A 477 -19.22 -16.28 5.31
C ALA A 477 -18.60 -15.28 4.31
N ILE A 478 -17.36 -14.83 4.53
CA ILE A 478 -16.60 -14.01 3.56
C ILE A 478 -16.41 -14.77 2.24
N CYS A 479 -15.95 -16.03 2.31
CA CYS A 479 -15.72 -16.87 1.13
C CYS A 479 -17.00 -17.10 0.34
N ASN A 480 -18.11 -17.40 1.02
CA ASN A 480 -19.41 -17.64 0.38
C ASN A 480 -19.95 -16.39 -0.33
N GLY A 481 -19.66 -15.19 0.20
CA GLY A 481 -20.03 -13.92 -0.42
C GLY A 481 -19.22 -13.56 -1.68
N ARG A 482 -18.17 -14.31 -2.03
CA ARG A 482 -17.30 -14.00 -3.17
C ARG A 482 -18.00 -14.14 -4.52
N LEU A 483 -18.87 -15.14 -4.69
CA LEU A 483 -19.62 -15.33 -5.94
C LEU A 483 -20.56 -14.16 -6.22
N LEU A 484 -21.17 -13.61 -5.16
CA LEU A 484 -22.05 -12.44 -5.27
C LEU A 484 -21.32 -11.19 -5.78
N TYR A 485 -20.03 -11.05 -5.47
CA TYR A 485 -19.22 -9.97 -6.03
C TYR A 485 -19.04 -10.10 -7.55
N PHE A 486 -18.69 -11.28 -8.05
CA PHE A 486 -18.54 -11.49 -9.49
C PHE A 486 -19.87 -11.34 -10.22
N PHE A 487 -20.96 -11.82 -9.63
CA PHE A 487 -22.30 -11.59 -10.16
C PHE A 487 -22.64 -10.09 -10.22
N PHE A 488 -22.31 -9.32 -9.17
CA PHE A 488 -22.46 -7.87 -9.18
C PHE A 488 -21.68 -7.20 -10.33
N ILE A 489 -20.42 -7.55 -10.52
CA ILE A 489 -19.61 -7.01 -11.63
C ILE A 489 -20.21 -7.40 -12.99
N ALA A 490 -20.62 -8.66 -13.16
CA ALA A 490 -21.22 -9.13 -14.41
C ALA A 490 -22.53 -8.39 -14.73
N VAL A 491 -23.40 -8.17 -13.74
CA VAL A 491 -24.64 -7.40 -13.90
C VAL A 491 -24.33 -5.94 -14.24
N THR A 492 -23.35 -5.31 -13.60
CA THR A 492 -22.94 -3.94 -13.95
C THR A 492 -22.40 -3.85 -15.38
N LEU A 493 -21.58 -4.81 -15.82
CA LEU A 493 -21.04 -4.84 -17.18
C LEU A 493 -22.13 -5.11 -18.22
N LEU A 494 -23.04 -6.04 -17.93
CA LEU A 494 -24.20 -6.31 -18.79
C LEU A 494 -25.08 -5.07 -18.91
N PHE A 495 -25.30 -4.36 -17.80
CA PHE A 495 -26.06 -3.11 -17.81
C PHE A 495 -25.40 -2.07 -18.70
N ALA A 496 -24.09 -1.85 -18.55
CA ALA A 496 -23.34 -0.93 -19.41
C ALA A 496 -23.40 -1.34 -20.89
N LEU A 497 -23.35 -2.64 -21.20
CA LEU A 497 -23.45 -3.16 -22.56
C LEU A 497 -24.85 -2.95 -23.15
N VAL A 498 -25.92 -3.25 -22.40
CA VAL A 498 -27.30 -2.99 -22.83
C VAL A 498 -27.48 -1.50 -23.10
N LEU A 499 -27.03 -0.66 -22.17
CA LEU A 499 -27.07 0.79 -22.32
C LEU A 499 -26.34 1.31 -23.56
N SER A 500 -25.18 0.75 -23.90
CA SER A 500 -24.45 1.12 -25.14
C SER A 500 -25.17 0.74 -26.44
N ARG A 501 -26.22 -0.08 -26.36
CA ARG A 501 -27.01 -0.54 -27.51
C ARG A 501 -28.42 0.04 -27.55
N LEU A 502 -28.85 0.72 -26.49
CA LEU A 502 -30.11 1.44 -26.49
C LEU A 502 -29.91 2.76 -27.24
N ASP A 503 -30.81 3.05 -28.17
CA ASP A 503 -30.79 4.28 -28.94
C ASP A 503 -31.12 5.44 -27.99
N SER A 504 -30.28 6.48 -27.94
CA SER A 504 -30.47 7.61 -27.03
C SER A 504 -31.63 8.53 -27.43
N GLY A 505 -32.25 8.28 -28.60
CA GLY A 505 -33.35 9.07 -29.13
C GLY A 505 -32.88 10.48 -29.48
N GLY A 506 -32.88 10.82 -30.77
CA GLY A 506 -32.73 12.21 -31.20
C GLY A 506 -33.74 13.13 -30.49
N PRO A 507 -33.47 14.45 -30.39
CA PRO A 507 -34.21 15.38 -29.54
C PRO A 507 -35.69 15.42 -29.94
N GLY A 508 -36.54 14.72 -29.18
CA GLY A 508 -37.95 14.56 -29.56
C GLY A 508 -38.74 13.58 -28.71
N ALA A 509 -38.79 13.77 -27.39
CA ALA A 509 -39.78 13.09 -26.54
C ALA A 509 -40.51 14.13 -25.67
N SER A 510 -41.52 14.77 -26.26
CA SER A 510 -42.49 15.61 -25.55
C SER A 510 -43.60 14.72 -24.97
N GLY A 511 -43.64 14.55 -23.65
CA GLY A 511 -44.72 13.85 -22.94
C GLY A 511 -44.61 13.95 -21.42
N ASP A 512 -45.76 13.96 -20.74
CA ASP A 512 -45.99 14.27 -19.31
C ASP A 512 -45.40 13.26 -18.28
N GLN A 513 -44.12 12.88 -18.41
CA GLN A 513 -43.41 12.08 -17.39
C GLN A 513 -42.41 12.92 -16.55
N CYS A 514 -42.63 14.25 -16.48
CA CYS A 514 -41.59 15.23 -16.15
C CYS A 514 -41.26 15.43 -14.65
N LEU A 515 -41.92 14.72 -13.71
CA LEU A 515 -41.70 14.96 -12.27
C LEU A 515 -40.57 14.13 -11.66
N VAL A 516 -40.37 12.87 -12.10
CA VAL A 516 -39.26 12.02 -11.64
C VAL A 516 -37.96 12.36 -12.38
N ILE A 517 -38.07 12.81 -13.63
CA ILE A 517 -36.99 13.22 -14.52
C ILE A 517 -36.15 14.37 -13.92
N ASN A 518 -36.79 15.35 -13.28
CA ASN A 518 -36.08 16.52 -12.72
C ASN A 518 -35.27 16.20 -11.44
N TRP A 519 -35.74 15.30 -10.57
CA TRP A 519 -35.03 15.01 -9.31
C TRP A 519 -33.76 14.17 -9.51
N LEU A 520 -33.78 13.23 -10.47
CA LEU A 520 -32.62 12.38 -10.80
C LEU A 520 -31.56 13.12 -11.63
N ASN A 521 -31.97 14.01 -12.54
CA ASN A 521 -31.04 14.84 -13.32
C ASN A 521 -30.16 15.74 -12.42
N ILE A 522 -30.73 16.33 -11.36
CA ILE A 522 -30.00 17.20 -10.42
C ILE A 522 -28.91 16.44 -9.64
N GLY A 523 -29.11 15.15 -9.37
CA GLY A 523 -28.16 14.31 -8.63
C GLY A 523 -26.98 13.83 -9.47
N VAL A 524 -27.23 13.48 -10.75
CA VAL A 524 -26.21 12.87 -11.63
C VAL A 524 -25.44 13.91 -12.43
N GLN A 525 -26.07 15.02 -12.86
CA GLN A 525 -25.37 16.13 -13.53
C GLN A 525 -24.29 16.78 -12.65
N LYS A 526 -24.40 16.70 -11.31
CA LYS A 526 -23.37 17.20 -10.39
C LYS A 526 -22.07 16.40 -10.38
N PHE A 527 -22.07 15.15 -10.86
CA PHE A 527 -20.91 14.26 -10.75
C PHE A 527 -20.23 13.93 -12.09
N ALA A 528 -20.95 13.91 -13.22
CA ALA A 528 -20.37 13.75 -14.56
C ALA A 528 -21.38 14.18 -15.64
N PRO A 529 -21.47 15.48 -15.98
CA PRO A 529 -22.54 16.03 -16.81
C PRO A 529 -22.61 15.42 -18.22
N ASP A 530 -21.47 15.22 -18.88
CA ASP A 530 -21.44 14.89 -20.31
C ASP A 530 -21.24 13.40 -20.62
N LEU A 531 -20.81 12.58 -19.64
CA LEU A 531 -20.45 11.18 -19.88
C LEU A 531 -21.61 10.20 -19.68
N VAL A 532 -22.68 10.65 -19.01
CA VAL A 532 -23.78 9.79 -18.55
C VAL A 532 -25.15 10.30 -19.04
N ALA A 533 -25.23 11.51 -19.58
CA ALA A 533 -26.49 12.11 -20.03
C ALA A 533 -27.20 11.25 -21.09
N GLU A 534 -26.50 10.85 -22.16
CA GLU A 534 -27.06 9.96 -23.20
C GLU A 534 -27.53 8.61 -22.66
N TYR A 535 -26.83 8.07 -21.65
CA TYR A 535 -27.19 6.81 -21.00
C TYR A 535 -28.41 6.95 -20.08
N ILE A 536 -28.57 8.11 -19.45
CA ILE A 536 -29.70 8.44 -18.59
C ILE A 536 -30.96 8.65 -19.44
N ASP A 537 -30.83 9.34 -20.57
CA ASP A 537 -31.94 9.55 -21.51
C ASP A 537 -32.39 8.21 -22.13
N ALA A 538 -31.44 7.36 -22.53
CA ALA A 538 -31.73 5.99 -22.97
C ALA A 538 -32.41 5.14 -21.87
N LEU A 539 -32.04 5.33 -20.59
CA LEU A 539 -32.70 4.66 -19.46
C LEU A 539 -34.15 5.10 -19.28
N PHE A 540 -34.42 6.40 -19.47
CA PHE A 540 -35.77 6.95 -19.34
C PHE A 540 -36.68 6.55 -20.51
N LEU A 541 -36.13 6.39 -21.72
CA LEU A 541 -36.86 5.88 -22.89
C LEU A 541 -37.21 4.38 -22.78
N HIS A 542 -36.52 3.64 -21.90
CA HIS A 542 -36.69 2.20 -21.72
C HIS A 542 -36.99 1.80 -20.26
N PRO A 543 -38.17 2.19 -19.71
CA PRO A 543 -38.51 2.03 -18.29
C PRO A 543 -38.55 0.57 -17.81
N VAL A 544 -38.83 -0.38 -18.71
CA VAL A 544 -38.81 -1.81 -18.43
C VAL A 544 -37.39 -2.28 -18.05
N TRP A 545 -36.40 -1.91 -18.85
CA TRP A 545 -35.01 -2.26 -18.60
C TRP A 545 -34.51 -1.59 -17.32
N LEU A 546 -34.79 -0.30 -17.13
CA LEU A 546 -34.49 0.41 -15.89
C LEU A 546 -35.07 -0.31 -14.66
N GLY A 547 -36.36 -0.69 -14.69
CA GLY A 547 -37.03 -1.41 -13.62
C GLY A 547 -36.39 -2.78 -13.33
N PHE A 548 -36.05 -3.54 -14.37
CA PHE A 548 -35.34 -4.81 -14.26
C PHE A 548 -33.98 -4.65 -13.55
N PHE A 549 -33.14 -3.71 -14.02
CA PHE A 549 -31.81 -3.50 -13.46
C PHE A 549 -31.86 -2.99 -12.02
N VAL A 550 -32.77 -2.07 -11.70
CA VAL A 550 -32.99 -1.60 -10.32
C VAL A 550 -33.41 -2.77 -9.42
N GLY A 551 -34.31 -3.65 -9.88
CA GLY A 551 -34.74 -4.84 -9.16
C GLY A 551 -33.58 -5.81 -8.87
N VAL A 552 -32.78 -6.14 -9.89
CA VAL A 552 -31.61 -7.01 -9.74
C VAL A 552 -30.57 -6.41 -8.80
N LEU A 553 -30.26 -5.11 -8.94
CA LEU A 553 -29.32 -4.43 -8.03
C LEU A 553 -29.85 -4.43 -6.60
N ALA A 554 -31.14 -4.17 -6.37
CA ALA A 554 -31.75 -4.21 -5.04
C ALA A 554 -31.58 -5.57 -4.36
N ILE A 555 -31.77 -6.68 -5.10
CA ILE A 555 -31.49 -8.05 -4.61
C ILE A 555 -30.02 -8.19 -4.22
N ILE A 556 -29.11 -7.78 -5.10
CA ILE A 556 -27.68 -7.90 -4.86
C ILE A 556 -27.29 -7.12 -3.59
N PHE A 557 -27.77 -5.88 -3.44
CA PHE A 557 -27.50 -5.06 -2.25
C PHE A 557 -28.04 -5.71 -0.97
N ARG A 558 -29.22 -6.32 -1.02
CA ARG A 558 -29.80 -7.07 0.11
C ARG A 558 -28.96 -8.30 0.47
N LEU A 559 -28.63 -9.14 -0.50
CA LEU A 559 -27.76 -10.30 -0.30
C LEU A 559 -26.40 -9.88 0.27
N ARG A 560 -25.83 -8.78 -0.21
CA ARG A 560 -24.57 -8.22 0.32
C ARG A 560 -24.72 -7.77 1.77
N ALA A 561 -25.81 -7.09 2.12
CA ALA A 561 -26.10 -6.69 3.49
C ALA A 561 -26.23 -7.92 4.40
N TRP A 562 -26.89 -8.98 3.94
CA TRP A 562 -27.01 -10.25 4.66
C TRP A 562 -25.65 -10.93 4.89
N PHE A 563 -24.80 -11.02 3.87
CA PHE A 563 -23.44 -11.56 4.03
C PHE A 563 -22.61 -10.71 4.99
N ARG A 564 -22.66 -9.38 4.88
CA ARG A 564 -21.98 -8.46 5.82
C ARG A 564 -22.47 -8.67 7.25
N TRP A 565 -23.78 -8.83 7.43
CA TRP A 565 -24.36 -9.12 8.75
C TRP A 565 -23.84 -10.45 9.30
N ARG A 566 -23.81 -11.53 8.50
CA ARG A 566 -23.26 -12.83 8.92
C ARG A 566 -21.80 -12.74 9.37
N VAL A 567 -20.97 -12.04 8.59
CA VAL A 567 -19.55 -11.84 8.95
C VAL A 567 -19.43 -11.13 10.29
N ARG A 568 -20.18 -10.03 10.47
CA ARG A 568 -20.20 -9.28 11.74
C ARG A 568 -20.71 -10.12 12.90
N PHE A 569 -21.76 -10.90 12.70
CA PHE A 569 -22.34 -11.76 13.71
C PHE A 569 -21.33 -12.80 14.22
N HIS A 570 -20.70 -13.56 13.32
CA HIS A 570 -19.72 -14.57 13.71
C HIS A 570 -18.45 -13.94 14.30
N ALA A 571 -18.02 -12.77 13.80
CA ALA A 571 -16.92 -12.02 14.40
C ALA A 571 -17.26 -11.55 15.82
N GLN A 572 -18.45 -10.98 16.04
CA GLN A 572 -18.92 -10.58 17.36
C GLN A 572 -19.03 -11.78 18.31
N GLN A 573 -19.54 -12.92 17.85
CA GLN A 573 -19.55 -14.17 18.64
C GLN A 573 -18.14 -14.59 19.05
N ALA A 574 -17.17 -14.52 18.13
CA ALA A 574 -15.77 -14.82 18.44
C ALA A 574 -15.22 -13.91 19.55
N TRP A 575 -15.57 -12.62 19.52
CA TRP A 575 -15.15 -11.66 20.54
C TRP A 575 -16.00 -11.73 21.83
N CYS A 576 -17.20 -12.33 21.80
CA CYS A 576 -17.99 -12.61 23.01
C CYS A 576 -17.31 -13.57 23.95
N ALA A 577 -16.63 -14.57 23.40
CA ALA A 577 -15.87 -15.56 24.16
C ALA A 577 -14.81 -14.90 25.05
N VAL A 578 -14.27 -13.75 24.60
CA VAL A 578 -13.27 -12.95 25.31
C VAL A 578 -13.93 -11.85 26.16
N ARG A 579 -15.01 -11.27 25.65
CA ARG A 579 -15.72 -10.14 26.27
C ARG A 579 -17.24 -10.29 26.07
N PRO A 580 -18.01 -10.69 27.10
CA PRO A 580 -19.41 -11.10 26.93
C PRO A 580 -20.40 -9.97 26.56
N VAL A 581 -19.94 -8.71 26.46
CA VAL A 581 -20.77 -7.54 26.12
C VAL A 581 -21.23 -7.52 24.65
N TYR A 582 -20.52 -8.20 23.75
CA TYR A 582 -20.85 -8.19 22.32
C TYR A 582 -22.18 -8.88 21.94
N LEU A 583 -22.80 -9.62 22.87
CA LEU A 583 -24.05 -10.38 22.64
C LEU A 583 -25.31 -9.74 23.25
N GLN A 584 -25.31 -8.46 23.62
CA GLN A 584 -26.52 -7.85 24.20
C GLN A 584 -27.70 -7.69 23.23
N ARG A 585 -27.55 -8.00 21.94
CA ARG A 585 -28.67 -8.08 20.96
C ARG A 585 -28.42 -9.14 19.87
N PRO A 586 -28.63 -10.44 20.09
CA PRO A 586 -28.78 -11.36 18.97
C PRO A 586 -30.04 -10.96 18.19
N PRO A 587 -30.06 -10.94 16.85
CA PRO A 587 -31.32 -10.93 16.14
C PRO A 587 -32.06 -12.21 16.52
N THR A 588 -33.31 -12.06 16.93
CA THR A 588 -34.20 -13.21 17.17
C THR A 588 -34.18 -14.11 15.93
N LYS A 589 -34.25 -15.44 16.13
CA LYS A 589 -34.40 -16.42 15.02
C LYS A 589 -35.48 -15.98 14.01
N THR A 590 -36.51 -15.30 14.51
CA THR A 590 -37.58 -14.65 13.76
C THR A 590 -37.09 -13.62 12.74
N LYS A 591 -36.09 -12.80 13.06
CA LYS A 591 -35.56 -11.77 12.14
C LYS A 591 -34.72 -12.39 11.02
N ILE A 592 -33.98 -13.46 11.33
CA ILE A 592 -33.22 -14.23 10.33
C ILE A 592 -34.19 -14.95 9.38
N ILE A 593 -35.22 -15.61 9.92
CA ILE A 593 -36.23 -16.32 9.13
C ILE A 593 -37.05 -15.35 8.28
N MET A 594 -37.46 -14.20 8.82
CA MET A 594 -38.17 -13.16 8.05
C MET A 594 -37.34 -12.61 6.90
N GLU A 595 -36.06 -12.30 7.11
CA GLU A 595 -35.19 -11.79 6.04
C GLU A 595 -34.89 -12.87 4.99
N LEU A 596 -34.72 -14.13 5.39
CA LEU A 596 -34.53 -15.24 4.45
C LEU A 596 -35.80 -15.49 3.62
N ALA A 597 -36.97 -15.52 4.27
CA ALA A 597 -38.26 -15.67 3.62
C ALA A 597 -38.53 -14.52 2.64
N TRP A 598 -38.27 -13.28 3.05
CA TRP A 598 -38.37 -12.11 2.15
C TRP A 598 -37.39 -12.19 0.99
N THR A 599 -36.16 -12.65 1.21
CA THR A 599 -35.18 -12.84 0.12
C THR A 599 -35.68 -13.87 -0.89
N ILE A 600 -36.24 -14.99 -0.41
CA ILE A 600 -36.86 -16.00 -1.27
C ILE A 600 -38.05 -15.40 -2.04
N THR A 601 -38.90 -14.62 -1.38
CA THR A 601 -40.02 -13.92 -2.03
C THR A 601 -39.53 -12.98 -3.12
N VAL A 602 -38.49 -12.18 -2.88
CA VAL A 602 -37.95 -11.24 -3.87
C VAL A 602 -37.28 -12.00 -5.03
N VAL A 603 -36.56 -13.09 -4.76
CA VAL A 603 -36.01 -13.96 -5.82
C VAL A 603 -37.13 -14.55 -6.67
N ILE A 604 -38.20 -15.05 -6.06
CA ILE A 604 -39.39 -15.52 -6.78
C ILE A 604 -40.03 -14.38 -7.57
N SER A 605 -40.15 -13.17 -7.01
CA SER A 605 -40.69 -12.00 -7.71
C SER A 605 -39.84 -11.60 -8.91
N VAL A 606 -38.51 -11.70 -8.81
CA VAL A 606 -37.61 -11.44 -9.95
C VAL A 606 -37.64 -12.55 -10.97
N LEU A 607 -37.75 -13.82 -10.57
CA LEU A 607 -37.98 -14.93 -11.50
C LEU A 607 -39.33 -14.77 -12.23
N MET A 608 -40.37 -14.30 -11.52
CA MET A 608 -41.66 -13.98 -12.12
C MET A 608 -41.57 -12.77 -13.05
N LEU A 609 -40.80 -11.73 -12.70
CA LEU A 609 -40.51 -10.60 -13.59
C LEU A 609 -39.76 -11.06 -14.85
N CYS A 610 -38.71 -11.88 -14.71
CA CYS A 610 -38.01 -12.48 -15.85
C CYS A 610 -38.95 -13.30 -16.74
N TYR A 611 -39.86 -14.07 -16.14
CA TYR A 611 -40.87 -14.83 -16.87
C TYR A 611 -41.88 -13.91 -17.58
N TRP A 612 -42.30 -12.82 -16.93
CA TRP A 612 -43.20 -11.82 -17.51
C TRP A 612 -42.56 -11.02 -18.65
N PHE A 613 -41.25 -10.80 -18.60
CA PHE A 613 -40.49 -10.08 -19.63
C PHE A 613 -39.87 -11.01 -20.69
N SER A 614 -39.96 -12.33 -20.53
CA SER A 614 -39.58 -13.33 -21.54
C SER A 614 -40.19 -13.10 -22.95
N PRO A 615 -41.39 -12.51 -23.12
CA PRO A 615 -41.91 -12.21 -24.46
C PRO A 615 -41.30 -10.96 -25.13
N TRP A 616 -40.54 -10.17 -24.38
CA TRP A 616 -40.00 -8.86 -24.79
C TRP A 616 -38.45 -8.85 -24.89
N ILE A 617 -37.82 -9.98 -24.57
CA ILE A 617 -36.40 -10.31 -24.76
C ILE A 617 -36.33 -11.32 -25.90
#